data_AF-A6VUL8-F1
#
_entry.id   AF-A6VUL8-F1
#
_cell.length_a   1.000
_cell.length_b   1.000
_cell.length_c   1.000
_cell.angle_alpha   90.00
_cell.angle_beta   90.00
_cell.angle_gamma   90.00
#
_symmetry.space_group_name_H-M   'P 1'
#
loop_
_entity.id
_entity.type
_entity.pdbx_description
1 polymer ?
#
loop_
_entity_poly.entity_id
_entity_poly.type
_entity_poly.pdbx_seq_one_letter_code
_entity_poly.pdbx_strand_id
1 'polypeptide(L)'
;MDMNTSQDQGVKDISHYQDTAYNSQDFPPQKPRPEKGFLRRMMSSGKHFSFSETTDSITVYGLDDLTPSKVTEGGKNSKQSYWNEMSLNGESLSGWSQLYFLIVAIAKMCLMLALPLLYAIFLLGLFIGKSGVVAGWHREYADIFLGLTLYATLPCLLIYVHFLLLNAGYFFVAPFLKSKRVFELNRTTGMVTLFKKNKPFFTHPFIEFDCVLMSSPTQQGFLNYSLTLIHRYRDYSVGVPISGSMGANHKVIEYLRFWNMVQRYMDISLPLPDILVLEPARQRDPTTIAYDKEHNRNPRYWRDMTDDEFKQKMDEIEKAQKNTPATGEPIDIFKGPDSTIGKKHKSNKKK
;
A
#
# COMPACT_ATOMS: atom_id res chain seq x y z
N MET A 1 4.28 -39.22 -4.14
CA MET A 1 4.78 -39.05 -5.52
C MET A 1 3.93 -38.03 -6.24
N ASP A 2 4.14 -36.73 -6.20
CA ASP A 2 4.84 -35.80 -5.31
C ASP A 2 4.34 -34.40 -5.71
N MET A 3 4.73 -33.40 -4.93
CA MET A 3 4.53 -31.95 -5.13
C MET A 3 3.30 -31.34 -4.46
N ASN A 4 3.33 -31.40 -3.13
CA ASN A 4 2.77 -30.37 -2.29
C ASN A 4 3.91 -29.43 -1.86
N THR A 5 4.24 -28.44 -2.69
CA THR A 5 5.16 -27.35 -2.34
C THR A 5 4.39 -26.04 -2.37
N SER A 6 3.57 -25.84 -1.33
CA SER A 6 3.12 -24.50 -0.96
C SER A 6 3.92 -24.07 0.27
N GLN A 7 4.81 -23.14 -0.01
CA GLN A 7 5.72 -22.40 0.87
C GLN A 7 5.19 -22.21 2.30
N ASP A 8 5.69 -23.03 3.21
CA ASP A 8 5.89 -22.65 4.60
C ASP A 8 7.29 -22.02 4.69
N GLN A 9 7.39 -20.72 4.38
CA GLN A 9 8.58 -19.96 4.71
C GLN A 9 8.48 -19.59 6.18
N GLY A 10 8.99 -20.47 7.03
CA GLY A 10 9.24 -20.16 8.44
C GLY A 10 9.98 -18.83 8.55
N VAL A 11 9.55 -18.01 9.52
CA VAL A 11 10.12 -16.70 9.84
C VAL A 11 11.63 -16.89 10.07
N LYS A 12 12.44 -16.60 9.06
CA LYS A 12 13.89 -16.61 9.17
C LYS A 12 14.29 -15.32 9.87
N ASP A 13 14.79 -15.42 11.09
CA ASP A 13 15.52 -14.32 11.72
C ASP A 13 16.68 -13.92 10.82
N ILE A 14 16.73 -12.65 10.43
CA ILE A 14 17.81 -12.12 9.59
C ILE A 14 18.99 -11.85 10.51
N SER A 15 20.02 -12.69 10.44
CA SER A 15 21.28 -12.42 11.14
C SER A 15 22.21 -11.48 10.36
N HIS A 16 22.05 -11.36 9.03
CA HIS A 16 22.94 -10.58 8.16
C HIS A 16 22.25 -10.14 6.85
N TYR A 17 22.62 -8.96 6.33
CA TYR A 17 22.18 -8.45 5.03
C TYR A 17 23.02 -9.03 3.88
N GLN A 18 22.55 -9.01 2.64
CA GLN A 18 23.41 -9.38 1.51
C GLN A 18 24.33 -8.23 1.12
N ASP A 19 25.47 -8.54 0.49
CA ASP A 19 26.44 -7.53 0.02
C ASP A 19 25.85 -6.57 -1.03
N THR A 20 24.76 -6.97 -1.68
CA THR A 20 24.01 -6.14 -2.64
C THR A 20 22.98 -5.22 -1.99
N ALA A 21 22.78 -5.33 -0.68
CA ALA A 21 21.84 -4.50 0.04
C ALA A 21 22.22 -3.02 -0.05
N TYR A 22 21.21 -2.15 -0.14
CA TYR A 22 21.45 -0.73 -0.31
C TYR A 22 21.93 -0.11 1.00
N ASN A 23 23.07 0.59 0.94
CA ASN A 23 23.64 1.34 2.06
C ASN A 23 23.93 2.76 1.58
N SER A 24 23.36 3.77 2.24
CA SER A 24 23.57 5.17 1.85
C SER A 24 24.99 5.68 2.13
N GLN A 25 25.69 5.08 3.08
CA GLN A 25 27.06 5.43 3.46
C GLN A 25 28.11 4.74 2.60
N ASP A 26 27.75 3.63 1.94
CA ASP A 26 28.67 2.83 1.12
C ASP A 26 27.93 2.28 -0.11
N PHE A 27 28.13 2.93 -1.25
CA PHE A 27 27.58 2.47 -2.53
C PHE A 27 28.51 2.82 -3.70
N PRO A 28 28.56 1.97 -4.74
CA PRO A 28 29.36 2.25 -5.92
C PRO A 28 28.79 3.44 -6.72
N PRO A 29 29.65 4.36 -7.21
CA PRO A 29 29.22 5.44 -8.07
C PRO A 29 28.43 4.95 -9.29
N GLN A 30 27.27 5.55 -9.50
CA GLN A 30 26.36 5.16 -10.57
C GLN A 30 26.77 5.77 -11.92
N LYS A 31 26.49 5.06 -13.02
CA LYS A 31 26.71 5.59 -14.36
C LYS A 31 25.73 6.72 -14.65
N PRO A 32 26.12 7.74 -15.43
CA PRO A 32 25.20 8.80 -15.83
C PRO A 32 24.04 8.23 -16.64
N ARG A 33 22.94 8.99 -16.67
CA ARG A 33 21.73 8.58 -17.37
C ARG A 33 22.01 8.46 -18.88
N PRO A 34 21.66 7.33 -19.53
CA PRO A 34 21.77 7.23 -20.98
C PRO A 34 20.78 8.20 -21.65
N GLU A 35 21.09 8.65 -22.87
CA GLU A 35 20.16 9.44 -23.65
C GLU A 35 18.89 8.64 -23.94
N LYS A 36 17.73 9.26 -23.68
CA LYS A 36 16.43 8.62 -23.78
C LYS A 36 15.71 9.10 -25.04
N GLY A 37 15.14 8.16 -25.79
CA GLY A 37 14.23 8.49 -26.89
C GLY A 37 12.98 9.26 -26.42
N PHE A 38 12.31 9.93 -27.37
CA PHE A 38 11.15 10.81 -27.10
C PHE A 38 10.06 10.15 -26.24
N LEU A 39 9.64 8.93 -26.59
CA LEU A 39 8.61 8.18 -25.85
C LEU A 39 8.99 7.95 -24.40
N ARG A 40 10.27 7.63 -24.13
CA ARG A 40 10.75 7.39 -22.77
C ARG A 40 10.77 8.67 -21.94
N ARG A 41 11.15 9.80 -22.56
CA ARG A 41 11.10 11.13 -21.93
C ARG A 41 9.67 11.52 -21.56
N MET A 42 8.71 11.21 -22.43
CA MET A 42 7.28 11.42 -22.16
C MET A 42 6.78 10.52 -21.02
N MET A 43 7.13 9.23 -21.01
CA MET A 43 6.74 8.29 -19.95
C MET A 43 7.38 8.59 -18.59
N SER A 44 8.49 9.33 -18.57
CA SER A 44 9.15 9.77 -17.34
C SER A 44 9.04 11.28 -17.10
N SER A 45 8.07 11.97 -17.72
CA SER A 45 7.96 13.45 -17.68
C SER A 45 7.42 14.01 -16.35
N GLY A 46 7.57 13.28 -15.25
CA GLY A 46 7.10 13.68 -13.93
C GLY A 46 8.14 14.44 -13.11
N LYS A 47 7.77 14.79 -11.88
CA LYS A 47 8.70 15.42 -10.93
C LYS A 47 9.64 14.35 -10.37
N HIS A 48 10.94 14.48 -10.63
CA HIS A 48 11.96 13.59 -10.11
C HIS A 48 12.23 13.85 -8.63
N PHE A 49 12.30 12.78 -7.84
CA PHE A 49 12.79 12.81 -6.47
C PHE A 49 14.17 12.17 -6.42
N SER A 50 15.14 12.93 -5.92
CA SER A 50 16.52 12.46 -5.76
C SER A 50 16.64 11.51 -4.58
N PHE A 51 17.76 10.78 -4.53
CA PHE A 51 18.20 10.16 -3.30
C PHE A 51 18.60 11.25 -2.30
N SER A 52 18.43 10.98 -1.00
CA SER A 52 18.70 11.94 0.07
C SER A 52 19.15 11.23 1.33
N GLU A 53 19.91 11.92 2.18
CA GLU A 53 20.10 11.52 3.57
C GLU A 53 18.73 11.54 4.26
N THR A 54 18.22 10.36 4.60
CA THR A 54 16.82 10.26 5.05
C THR A 54 16.67 10.78 6.47
N THR A 55 15.55 11.46 6.74
CA THR A 55 15.21 11.97 8.08
C THR A 55 14.22 11.05 8.79
N ASP A 56 13.85 11.36 10.03
CA ASP A 56 12.77 10.68 10.77
C ASP A 56 11.36 11.09 10.29
N SER A 57 11.25 11.85 9.20
CA SER A 57 9.96 12.25 8.66
C SER A 57 9.20 11.04 8.11
N ILE A 58 7.90 10.99 8.40
CA ILE A 58 6.99 9.94 7.94
C ILE A 58 5.81 10.56 7.21
N THR A 59 5.22 9.84 6.25
CA THR A 59 3.91 10.23 5.74
C THR A 59 2.84 9.81 6.73
N VAL A 60 1.91 10.71 7.03
CA VAL A 60 0.80 10.42 7.95
C VAL A 60 -0.36 9.76 7.20
N TYR A 61 -0.47 10.01 5.89
CA TYR A 61 -1.56 9.51 5.06
C TYR A 61 -1.37 8.05 4.64
N GLY A 62 -2.43 7.26 4.76
CA GLY A 62 -2.41 5.82 4.49
C GLY A 62 -1.87 4.99 5.66
N LEU A 63 -1.35 5.64 6.71
CA LEU A 63 -1.03 5.02 8.01
C LEU A 63 -2.17 5.21 9.03
N ASP A 64 -2.93 6.30 8.89
CA ASP A 64 -4.09 6.65 9.73
C ASP A 64 -5.24 5.64 9.62
N ASP A 65 -5.42 5.01 8.45
CA ASP A 65 -6.43 3.97 8.25
C ASP A 65 -6.16 2.69 9.05
N LEU A 66 -4.90 2.44 9.45
CA LEU A 66 -4.44 1.26 10.17
C LEU A 66 -4.31 1.57 11.67
N THR A 67 -5.43 1.59 12.38
CA THR A 67 -5.43 1.82 13.83
C THR A 67 -4.94 0.60 14.63
N PRO A 68 -4.43 0.78 15.87
CA PRO A 68 -4.01 -0.32 16.74
C PRO A 68 -5.08 -1.40 16.91
N SER A 69 -6.36 -1.03 17.02
CA SER A 69 -7.47 -1.98 17.12
C SER A 69 -7.60 -2.84 15.85
N LYS A 70 -7.55 -2.22 14.66
CA LYS A 70 -7.62 -2.95 13.38
C LYS A 70 -6.42 -3.87 13.17
N VAL A 71 -5.22 -3.45 13.57
CA VAL A 71 -4.01 -4.28 13.49
C VAL A 71 -4.12 -5.48 14.45
N THR A 72 -4.69 -5.29 15.63
CA THR A 72 -4.90 -6.36 16.62
C THR A 72 -5.95 -7.37 16.15
N GLU A 73 -7.05 -6.92 15.57
CA GLU A 73 -8.07 -7.78 14.95
C GLU A 73 -7.52 -8.53 13.73
N GLY A 74 -6.78 -7.82 12.87
CA GLY A 74 -6.12 -8.39 11.69
C GLY A 74 -5.05 -9.42 12.07
N GLY A 75 -4.31 -9.22 13.15
CA GLY A 75 -3.28 -10.14 13.64
C GLY A 75 -3.79 -11.52 14.05
N LYS A 76 -5.08 -11.68 14.33
CA LYS A 76 -5.72 -12.99 14.59
C LYS A 76 -5.90 -13.81 13.30
N ASN A 77 -5.99 -13.14 12.15
CA ASN A 77 -6.02 -13.75 10.83
C ASN A 77 -4.63 -13.59 10.21
N SER A 78 -3.76 -14.58 10.41
CA SER A 78 -2.30 -14.66 10.14
C SER A 78 -1.75 -14.25 8.75
N LYS A 79 -2.35 -13.28 8.06
CA LYS A 79 -1.84 -12.74 6.81
C LYS A 79 -0.64 -11.83 7.12
N GLN A 80 0.51 -12.22 6.59
CA GLN A 80 1.78 -11.51 6.73
C GLN A 80 1.62 -10.03 6.32
N SER A 81 2.20 -9.13 7.12
CA SER A 81 2.16 -7.69 6.84
C SER A 81 2.75 -7.38 5.46
N TYR A 82 2.14 -6.43 4.75
CA TYR A 82 2.61 -5.94 3.45
C TYR A 82 3.98 -5.24 3.57
N TRP A 83 4.35 -4.77 4.76
CA TRP A 83 5.71 -4.33 5.10
C TRP A 83 6.25 -5.21 6.21
N ASN A 84 7.39 -5.84 5.97
CA ASN A 84 8.12 -6.60 6.98
C ASN A 84 9.61 -6.24 6.94
N GLU A 85 10.41 -6.86 7.79
CA GLU A 85 11.86 -6.65 7.91
C GLU A 85 12.63 -7.03 6.62
N MET A 86 12.07 -7.92 5.79
CA MET A 86 12.71 -8.39 4.55
C MET A 86 12.26 -7.63 3.31
N SER A 87 10.96 -7.36 3.20
CA SER A 87 10.31 -6.92 1.97
C SER A 87 9.12 -5.99 2.21
N LEU A 88 9.03 -4.99 1.35
CA LEU A 88 7.88 -4.11 1.16
C LEU A 88 7.17 -4.55 -0.13
N ASN A 89 5.94 -5.02 0.04
CA ASN A 89 5.14 -5.64 -1.00
C ASN A 89 3.95 -4.77 -1.41
N GLY A 90 3.83 -4.53 -2.71
CA GLY A 90 2.63 -3.97 -3.31
C GLY A 90 1.74 -5.08 -3.82
N GLU A 91 0.50 -5.12 -3.34
CA GLU A 91 -0.54 -5.99 -3.88
C GLU A 91 -1.64 -5.17 -4.55
N SER A 92 -2.23 -5.72 -5.60
CA SER A 92 -3.40 -5.14 -6.24
C SER A 92 -4.47 -6.19 -6.44
N LEU A 93 -5.73 -5.77 -6.32
CA LEU A 93 -6.87 -6.62 -6.59
C LEU A 93 -6.90 -6.97 -8.08
N SER A 94 -7.22 -8.24 -8.36
CA SER A 94 -7.50 -8.67 -9.72
C SER A 94 -8.74 -7.93 -10.28
N GLY A 95 -8.78 -7.65 -11.59
CA GLY A 95 -9.96 -7.02 -12.21
C GLY A 95 -11.27 -7.79 -11.96
N TRP A 96 -11.20 -9.12 -11.83
CA TRP A 96 -12.34 -9.95 -11.41
C TRP A 96 -12.80 -9.68 -9.99
N SER A 97 -11.87 -9.39 -9.07
CA SER A 97 -12.21 -9.00 -7.70
C SER A 97 -12.88 -7.62 -7.67
N GLN A 98 -12.41 -6.68 -8.49
CA GLN A 98 -13.04 -5.37 -8.62
C GLN A 98 -14.47 -5.50 -9.18
N LEU A 99 -14.66 -6.31 -10.21
CA LEU A 99 -15.98 -6.62 -10.77
C LEU A 99 -16.90 -7.28 -9.73
N TYR A 100 -16.38 -8.25 -8.97
CA TYR A 100 -17.14 -8.90 -7.91
C TYR A 100 -17.59 -7.89 -6.83
N PHE A 101 -16.69 -7.03 -6.36
CA PHE A 101 -17.05 -5.99 -5.39
C PHE A 101 -18.04 -4.96 -5.94
N LEU A 102 -17.97 -4.63 -7.23
CA LEU A 102 -18.98 -3.82 -7.90
C LEU A 102 -20.35 -4.50 -7.87
N ILE A 103 -20.43 -5.78 -8.21
CA ILE A 103 -21.67 -6.57 -8.16
C ILE A 103 -22.23 -6.62 -6.73
N VAL A 104 -21.38 -6.84 -5.73
CA VAL A 104 -21.77 -6.82 -4.31
C VAL A 104 -22.28 -5.44 -3.89
N ALA A 105 -21.63 -4.35 -4.32
CA ALA A 105 -22.05 -2.99 -4.00
C ALA A 105 -23.43 -2.68 -4.62
N ILE A 106 -23.67 -3.09 -5.87
CA ILE A 106 -24.97 -2.96 -6.53
C ILE A 106 -26.02 -3.79 -5.78
N ALA A 107 -25.74 -5.04 -5.44
CA ALA A 107 -26.66 -5.90 -4.69
C ALA A 107 -27.02 -5.28 -3.33
N LYS A 108 -26.03 -4.74 -2.60
CA LYS A 108 -26.24 -4.04 -1.33
C LYS A 108 -27.11 -2.79 -1.49
N MET A 109 -26.85 -1.97 -2.51
CA MET A 109 -27.67 -0.80 -2.83
C MET A 109 -29.11 -1.19 -3.18
N CYS A 110 -29.30 -2.25 -3.96
CA CYS A 110 -30.62 -2.77 -4.27
C CYS A 110 -31.36 -3.22 -3.00
N LEU A 111 -30.70 -3.96 -2.10
CA LEU A 111 -31.30 -4.44 -0.84
C LEU A 111 -31.62 -3.31 0.14
N MET A 112 -30.77 -2.30 0.25
CA MET A 112 -30.92 -1.23 1.25
C MET A 112 -31.81 -0.07 0.79
N LEU A 113 -31.90 0.19 -0.52
CA LEU A 113 -32.61 1.35 -1.04
C LEU A 113 -33.71 0.98 -2.04
N ALA A 114 -33.36 0.32 -3.14
CA ALA A 114 -34.29 0.13 -4.26
C ALA A 114 -35.44 -0.83 -3.91
N LEU A 115 -35.14 -1.98 -3.31
CA LEU A 115 -36.13 -3.00 -2.97
C LEU A 115 -37.08 -2.53 -1.87
N PRO A 116 -36.63 -1.93 -0.74
CA PRO A 116 -37.54 -1.36 0.25
C PRO A 116 -38.49 -0.32 -0.35
N LEU A 117 -38.00 0.55 -1.24
CA LEU A 117 -38.83 1.53 -1.93
C LEU A 117 -39.86 0.85 -2.84
N LEU A 118 -39.45 -0.15 -3.63
CA LEU A 118 -40.36 -0.91 -4.50
C LEU A 118 -41.42 -1.65 -3.70
N TYR A 119 -41.06 -2.30 -2.58
CA TYR A 119 -42.02 -2.93 -1.68
C TYR A 119 -42.94 -1.88 -1.02
N ALA A 120 -42.44 -0.70 -0.65
CA ALA A 120 -43.27 0.36 -0.10
C ALA A 120 -44.28 0.89 -1.13
N ILE A 121 -43.87 1.12 -2.38
CA ILE A 121 -44.77 1.50 -3.49
C ILE A 121 -45.80 0.39 -3.73
N PHE A 122 -45.35 -0.87 -3.73
CA PHE A 122 -46.21 -2.03 -3.89
C PHE A 122 -47.28 -2.10 -2.79
N LEU A 123 -46.88 -1.94 -1.52
CA LEU A 123 -47.80 -1.91 -0.38
C LEU A 123 -48.73 -0.70 -0.43
N LEU A 124 -48.24 0.48 -0.79
CA LEU A 124 -49.05 1.69 -0.96
C LEU A 124 -50.14 1.50 -2.03
N GLY A 125 -49.81 0.86 -3.15
CA GLY A 125 -50.76 0.52 -4.21
C GLY A 125 -51.89 -0.38 -3.73
N LEU A 126 -51.62 -1.30 -2.80
CA LEU A 126 -52.64 -2.13 -2.17
C LEU A 126 -53.55 -1.34 -1.21
N PHE A 127 -53.04 -0.29 -0.56
CA PHE A 127 -53.83 0.56 0.34
C PHE A 127 -54.68 1.61 -0.39
N ILE A 128 -54.24 2.12 -1.54
CA ILE A 128 -54.96 3.16 -2.32
C ILE A 128 -56.05 2.53 -3.21
N GLY A 129 -55.95 1.23 -3.53
CA GLY A 129 -56.92 0.52 -4.35
C GLY A 129 -58.33 0.54 -3.77
N LYS A 130 -59.33 0.91 -4.58
CA LYS A 130 -60.75 1.04 -4.18
C LYS A 130 -61.39 -0.25 -3.65
N SER A 131 -60.75 -1.40 -3.86
CA SER A 131 -61.27 -2.73 -3.50
C SER A 131 -60.84 -3.23 -2.12
N GLY A 132 -59.96 -2.51 -1.40
CA GLY A 132 -59.40 -2.95 -0.12
C GLY A 132 -58.34 -4.04 -0.25
N VAL A 133 -57.51 -4.24 0.78
CA VAL A 133 -56.27 -5.05 0.72
C VAL A 133 -56.52 -6.50 0.26
N VAL A 134 -57.60 -7.14 0.74
CA VAL A 134 -57.91 -8.55 0.44
C VAL A 134 -58.32 -8.74 -1.03
N ALA A 135 -59.11 -7.82 -1.60
CA ALA A 135 -59.49 -7.89 -3.00
C ALA A 135 -58.42 -7.29 -3.94
N GLY A 136 -57.54 -6.42 -3.42
CA GLY A 136 -56.35 -5.93 -4.11
C GLY A 136 -55.29 -7.01 -4.32
N TRP A 137 -55.21 -8.00 -3.43
CA TRP A 137 -54.31 -9.15 -3.53
C TRP A 137 -54.84 -10.22 -4.51
N HIS A 138 -54.94 -9.87 -5.79
CA HIS A 138 -55.31 -10.81 -6.85
C HIS A 138 -54.07 -11.44 -7.50
N ARG A 139 -54.30 -12.46 -8.34
CA ARG A 139 -53.27 -13.30 -8.94
C ARG A 139 -52.15 -12.50 -9.61
N GLU A 140 -52.49 -11.46 -10.36
CA GLU A 140 -51.51 -10.60 -11.04
C GLU A 140 -50.61 -9.84 -10.05
N TYR A 141 -51.18 -9.32 -8.95
CA TYR A 141 -50.40 -8.65 -7.90
C TYR A 141 -49.49 -9.62 -7.13
N ALA A 142 -50.00 -10.83 -6.84
CA ALA A 142 -49.21 -11.88 -6.21
C ALA A 142 -48.04 -12.32 -7.11
N ASP A 143 -48.27 -12.45 -8.42
CA ASP A 143 -47.24 -12.82 -9.40
C ASP A 143 -46.15 -11.74 -9.51
N ILE A 144 -46.51 -10.46 -9.46
CA ILE A 144 -45.55 -9.34 -9.43
C ILE A 144 -44.71 -9.36 -8.15
N PHE A 145 -45.35 -9.57 -6.98
CA PHE A 145 -44.65 -9.65 -5.70
C PHE A 145 -43.68 -10.84 -5.66
N LEU A 146 -44.15 -12.01 -6.09
CA LEU A 146 -43.34 -13.21 -6.18
C LEU A 146 -42.20 -13.04 -7.17
N GLY A 147 -42.45 -12.41 -8.32
CA GLY A 147 -41.43 -12.09 -9.31
C GLY A 147 -40.34 -11.17 -8.74
N LEU A 148 -40.71 -10.09 -8.07
CA LEU A 148 -39.77 -9.17 -7.42
C LEU A 148 -38.97 -9.87 -6.30
N THR A 149 -39.62 -10.72 -5.52
CA THR A 149 -38.98 -11.47 -4.44
C THR A 149 -37.98 -12.49 -5.00
N LEU A 150 -38.40 -13.30 -5.97
CA LEU A 150 -37.62 -14.41 -6.49
C LEU A 150 -36.50 -13.96 -7.42
N TYR A 151 -36.74 -12.96 -8.28
CA TYR A 151 -35.80 -12.57 -9.32
C TYR A 151 -34.96 -11.33 -8.98
N ALA A 152 -35.38 -10.51 -8.01
CA ALA A 152 -34.57 -9.36 -7.57
C ALA A 152 -34.04 -9.54 -6.15
N THR A 153 -34.91 -9.86 -5.19
CA THR A 153 -34.54 -9.91 -3.76
C THR A 153 -33.62 -11.10 -3.47
N LEU A 154 -34.03 -12.31 -3.85
CA LEU A 154 -33.28 -13.53 -3.56
C LEU A 154 -31.87 -13.51 -4.18
N PRO A 155 -31.64 -13.16 -5.46
CA PRO A 155 -30.30 -13.12 -6.02
C PRO A 155 -29.40 -12.08 -5.36
N CYS A 156 -29.93 -10.87 -5.08
CA CYS A 156 -29.16 -9.85 -4.37
C CYS A 156 -28.78 -10.31 -2.95
N LEU A 157 -29.71 -10.95 -2.25
CA LEU A 157 -29.47 -11.50 -0.92
C LEU A 157 -28.42 -12.60 -0.94
N LEU A 158 -28.48 -13.54 -1.90
CA LEU A 158 -27.47 -14.59 -2.04
C LEU A 158 -26.07 -14.02 -2.29
N ILE A 159 -25.95 -13.02 -3.18
CA ILE A 159 -24.67 -12.34 -3.45
C ILE A 159 -24.12 -11.67 -2.19
N TYR A 160 -24.96 -10.95 -1.46
CA TYR A 160 -24.55 -10.22 -0.26
C TYR A 160 -24.19 -11.15 0.91
N VAL A 161 -24.98 -12.21 1.13
CA VAL A 161 -24.69 -13.24 2.12
C VAL A 161 -23.39 -13.98 1.78
N HIS A 162 -23.17 -14.31 0.50
CA HIS A 162 -21.91 -14.90 0.06
C HIS A 162 -20.70 -14.01 0.38
N PHE A 163 -20.82 -12.68 0.16
CA PHE A 163 -19.78 -11.71 0.54
C PHE A 163 -19.52 -11.66 2.05
N LEU A 164 -20.57 -11.67 2.87
CA LEU A 164 -20.43 -11.69 4.34
C LEU A 164 -19.72 -12.96 4.82
N LEU A 165 -20.09 -14.12 4.26
CA LEU A 165 -19.48 -15.40 4.61
C LEU A 165 -18.01 -15.50 4.14
N LEU A 166 -17.68 -14.91 2.99
CA LEU A 166 -16.29 -14.78 2.53
C LEU A 166 -15.46 -13.92 3.48
N ASN A 167 -15.96 -12.74 3.89
CA ASN A 167 -15.24 -11.86 4.82
C ASN A 167 -15.09 -12.45 6.21
N ALA A 168 -16.06 -13.24 6.66
CA ALA A 168 -16.00 -13.97 7.93
C ALA A 168 -15.08 -15.21 7.88
N GLY A 169 -14.52 -15.55 6.70
CA GLY A 169 -13.56 -16.64 6.55
C GLY A 169 -14.19 -18.04 6.43
N TYR A 170 -15.52 -18.15 6.31
CA TYR A 170 -16.21 -19.45 6.19
C TYR A 170 -16.07 -20.08 4.79
N PHE A 171 -15.75 -19.28 3.77
CA PHE A 171 -15.58 -19.77 2.40
C PHE A 171 -14.15 -19.60 1.88
N PHE A 172 -13.75 -20.54 1.02
CA PHE A 172 -12.50 -20.44 0.27
C PHE A 172 -12.55 -19.26 -0.71
N VAL A 173 -11.55 -18.38 -0.61
CA VAL A 173 -11.37 -17.27 -1.55
C VAL A 173 -10.91 -17.83 -2.91
N ALA A 174 -11.81 -17.78 -3.88
CA ALA A 174 -11.53 -18.26 -5.23
C ALA A 174 -10.26 -17.59 -5.82
N PRO A 175 -9.45 -18.29 -6.64
CA PRO A 175 -8.16 -17.77 -7.10
C PRO A 175 -8.26 -16.44 -7.86
N PHE A 176 -9.40 -16.16 -8.50
CA PHE A 176 -9.62 -14.91 -9.23
C PHE A 176 -9.91 -13.70 -8.31
N LEU A 177 -10.33 -13.94 -7.07
CA LEU A 177 -10.53 -12.93 -6.02
C LEU A 177 -9.26 -12.65 -5.22
N LYS A 178 -8.24 -13.50 -5.32
CA LYS A 178 -6.97 -13.29 -4.62
C LYS A 178 -6.26 -12.05 -5.17
N SER A 179 -5.63 -11.31 -4.25
CA SER A 179 -4.72 -10.22 -4.60
C SER A 179 -3.52 -10.76 -5.39
N LYS A 180 -2.99 -9.93 -6.28
CA LYS A 180 -1.82 -10.24 -7.10
C LYS A 180 -0.68 -9.34 -6.67
N ARG A 181 0.51 -9.91 -6.54
CA ARG A 181 1.73 -9.15 -6.25
C ARG A 181 2.05 -8.28 -7.46
N VAL A 182 2.26 -6.99 -7.23
CA VAL A 182 2.65 -6.01 -8.24
C VAL A 182 4.14 -5.74 -8.14
N PHE A 183 4.65 -5.53 -6.94
CA PHE A 183 6.07 -5.26 -6.72
C PHE A 183 6.55 -5.77 -5.36
N GLU A 184 7.86 -5.88 -5.25
CA GLU A 184 8.61 -6.18 -4.03
C GLU A 184 9.84 -5.27 -3.98
N LEU A 185 10.00 -4.54 -2.88
CA LEU A 185 11.23 -3.87 -2.51
C LEU A 185 11.85 -4.67 -1.37
N ASN A 186 12.97 -5.35 -1.62
CA ASN A 186 13.56 -6.25 -0.65
C ASN A 186 14.77 -5.59 0.02
N ARG A 187 14.62 -5.24 1.30
CA ARG A 187 15.65 -4.62 2.14
C ARG A 187 16.89 -5.50 2.29
N THR A 188 16.70 -6.80 2.51
CA THR A 188 17.82 -7.74 2.75
C THR A 188 18.73 -7.92 1.55
N THR A 189 18.18 -7.80 0.34
CA THR A 189 18.91 -8.00 -0.92
C THR A 189 19.25 -6.68 -1.62
N GLY A 190 18.57 -5.58 -1.29
CA GLY A 190 18.66 -4.30 -2.00
C GLY A 190 17.98 -4.30 -3.36
N MET A 191 17.15 -5.30 -3.67
CA MET A 191 16.56 -5.50 -5.00
C MET A 191 15.12 -4.99 -5.09
N VAL A 192 14.77 -4.49 -6.26
CA VAL A 192 13.41 -4.10 -6.65
C VAL A 192 12.92 -5.05 -7.72
N THR A 193 11.83 -5.76 -7.43
CA THR A 193 11.21 -6.70 -8.37
C THR A 193 9.81 -6.22 -8.75
N LEU A 194 9.56 -6.14 -10.06
CA LEU A 194 8.20 -5.96 -10.59
C LEU A 194 7.63 -7.32 -10.99
N PHE A 195 6.38 -7.59 -10.67
CA PHE A 195 5.68 -8.83 -11.03
C PHE A 195 4.62 -8.59 -12.10
N LYS A 196 4.52 -9.51 -13.05
CA LYS A 196 3.44 -9.57 -14.04
C LYS A 196 2.84 -10.97 -14.04
N LYS A 197 1.54 -11.08 -13.76
CA LYS A 197 0.83 -12.36 -13.60
C LYS A 197 1.50 -13.27 -12.55
N ASN A 198 1.91 -12.70 -11.40
CA ASN A 198 2.64 -13.37 -10.31
C ASN A 198 3.99 -13.98 -10.71
N LYS A 199 4.58 -13.58 -11.84
CA LYS A 199 5.95 -13.94 -12.23
C LYS A 199 6.83 -12.69 -12.22
N PRO A 200 8.09 -12.78 -11.78
CA PRO A 200 9.01 -11.66 -11.82
C PRO A 200 9.20 -11.23 -13.27
N PHE A 201 8.92 -9.96 -13.56
CA PHE A 201 9.10 -9.35 -14.87
C PHE A 201 10.51 -8.79 -15.03
N PHE A 202 11.01 -8.10 -14.00
CA PHE A 202 12.42 -7.74 -13.86
C PHE A 202 12.79 -7.59 -12.39
N THR A 203 14.08 -7.72 -12.10
CA THR A 203 14.69 -7.48 -10.78
C THR A 203 15.99 -6.71 -10.98
N HIS A 204 16.16 -5.58 -10.31
CA HIS A 204 17.37 -4.74 -10.37
C HIS A 204 17.68 -4.09 -9.01
N PRO A 205 18.91 -3.62 -8.77
CA PRO A 205 19.26 -2.93 -7.53
C PRO A 205 18.47 -1.62 -7.34
N PHE A 206 18.11 -1.32 -6.10
CA PHE A 206 17.29 -0.14 -5.75
C PHE A 206 17.89 1.19 -6.21
N ILE A 207 19.21 1.35 -6.10
CA ILE A 207 19.92 2.58 -6.48
C ILE A 207 19.86 2.89 -7.99
N GLU A 208 19.54 1.89 -8.82
CA GLU A 208 19.40 2.06 -10.28
C GLU A 208 18.03 2.63 -10.69
N PHE A 209 17.10 2.79 -9.75
CA PHE A 209 15.79 3.35 -10.01
C PHE A 209 15.74 4.84 -9.72
N ASP A 210 15.15 5.60 -10.65
CA ASP A 210 14.76 6.99 -10.42
C ASP A 210 13.34 7.02 -9.87
N CYS A 211 13.14 7.70 -8.74
CA CYS A 211 11.81 7.96 -8.20
C CYS A 211 11.16 9.14 -8.94
N VAL A 212 9.97 8.93 -9.50
CA VAL A 212 9.26 9.93 -10.31
C VAL A 212 7.82 10.04 -9.85
N LEU A 213 7.41 11.25 -9.48
CA LEU A 213 6.01 11.58 -9.27
C LEU A 213 5.35 11.86 -10.61
N MET A 214 4.53 10.92 -11.08
CA MET A 214 3.76 11.06 -12.30
C MET A 214 2.39 11.65 -11.98
N SER A 215 1.92 12.56 -12.84
CA SER A 215 0.56 13.08 -12.79
C SER A 215 -0.22 12.58 -14.01
N SER A 216 -1.43 12.11 -13.78
CA SER A 216 -2.34 11.65 -14.83
C SER A 216 -3.71 12.29 -14.63
N PRO A 217 -4.31 12.89 -15.67
CA PRO A 217 -5.66 13.42 -15.56
C PRO A 217 -6.65 12.25 -15.39
N THR A 218 -7.55 12.37 -14.44
CA THR A 218 -8.71 11.49 -14.32
C THR A 218 -9.75 11.86 -15.37
N GLN A 219 -10.69 10.94 -15.63
CA GLN A 219 -11.82 11.19 -16.54
C GLN A 219 -12.67 12.41 -16.13
N GLN A 220 -12.58 12.82 -14.86
CA GLN A 220 -13.29 13.97 -14.29
C GLN A 220 -12.44 15.26 -14.27
N GLY A 221 -11.23 15.23 -14.85
CA GLY A 221 -10.33 16.39 -14.91
C GLY A 221 -9.47 16.63 -13.66
N PHE A 222 -9.59 15.80 -12.63
CA PHE A 222 -8.69 15.87 -11.46
C PHE A 222 -7.32 15.28 -11.78
N LEU A 223 -6.26 15.77 -11.14
CA LEU A 223 -4.93 15.18 -11.27
C LEU A 223 -4.76 14.04 -10.27
N ASN A 224 -4.55 12.83 -10.78
CA ASN A 224 -4.11 11.70 -9.97
C ASN A 224 -2.57 11.65 -9.95
N TYR A 225 -2.01 11.62 -8.74
CA TYR A 225 -0.57 11.52 -8.51
C TYR A 225 -0.19 10.07 -8.19
N SER A 226 0.88 9.58 -8.79
CA SER A 226 1.42 8.25 -8.53
C SER A 226 2.94 8.30 -8.46
N LEU A 227 3.51 7.78 -7.37
CA LEU A 227 4.95 7.67 -7.20
C LEU A 227 5.42 6.36 -7.82
N THR A 228 6.30 6.47 -8.81
CA THR A 228 6.74 5.33 -9.62
C THR A 228 8.26 5.29 -9.70
N LEU A 229 8.82 4.09 -9.48
CA LEU A 229 10.23 3.83 -9.70
C LEU A 229 10.47 3.46 -11.16
N ILE A 230 11.35 4.19 -11.82
CA ILE A 230 11.69 4.01 -13.22
C ILE A 230 13.15 3.59 -13.32
N HIS A 231 13.40 2.41 -13.88
CA HIS A 231 14.78 1.93 -14.07
C HIS A 231 15.59 2.86 -14.98
N ARG A 232 16.78 3.28 -14.54
CA ARG A 232 17.58 4.30 -15.23
C ARG A 232 18.17 3.79 -16.56
N TYR A 233 18.68 2.56 -16.57
CA TYR A 233 19.50 2.03 -17.67
C TYR A 233 18.76 1.10 -18.64
N ARG A 234 17.54 0.66 -18.30
CA ARG A 234 16.77 -0.29 -19.11
C ARG A 234 15.47 0.38 -19.58
N ASP A 235 15.13 0.14 -20.83
CA ASP A 235 13.95 0.72 -21.48
C ASP A 235 12.69 -0.14 -21.24
N TYR A 236 12.29 -0.25 -19.98
CA TYR A 236 11.00 -0.85 -19.65
C TYR A 236 9.86 0.13 -19.97
N SER A 237 8.81 -0.36 -20.62
CA SER A 237 7.59 0.42 -20.91
C SER A 237 6.74 0.71 -19.67
N VAL A 238 7.06 0.09 -18.54
CA VAL A 238 6.36 0.21 -17.26
C VAL A 238 7.34 0.52 -16.14
N GLY A 239 6.93 1.35 -15.19
CA GLY A 239 7.63 1.56 -13.92
C GLY A 239 6.99 0.76 -12.78
N VAL A 240 7.58 0.84 -11.59
CA VAL A 240 7.09 0.19 -10.38
C VAL A 240 6.26 1.19 -9.56
N PRO A 241 4.93 1.09 -9.52
CA PRO A 241 4.09 2.04 -8.79
C PRO A 241 4.13 1.74 -7.29
N ILE A 242 4.77 2.59 -6.49
CA ILE A 242 5.00 2.35 -5.06
C ILE A 242 4.03 3.10 -4.14
N SER A 243 3.33 4.13 -4.62
CA SER A 243 2.39 4.91 -3.80
C SER A 243 1.01 4.25 -3.59
N GLY A 244 0.82 2.99 -3.99
CA GLY A 244 -0.49 2.33 -3.91
C GLY A 244 -1.07 2.28 -2.49
N SER A 245 -0.21 2.25 -1.46
CA SER A 245 -0.61 2.22 -0.05
C SER A 245 -0.95 3.60 0.54
N MET A 246 -0.61 4.70 -0.12
CA MET A 246 -0.88 6.05 0.40
C MET A 246 -2.33 6.50 0.13
N GLY A 247 -3.02 5.89 -0.83
CA GLY A 247 -4.24 6.46 -1.40
C GLY A 247 -3.95 7.52 -2.47
N ALA A 248 -5.01 8.14 -3.00
CA ALA A 248 -4.92 9.07 -4.13
C ALA A 248 -4.95 10.54 -3.67
N ASN A 249 -4.37 11.42 -4.51
CA ASN A 249 -4.57 12.88 -4.48
C ASN A 249 -4.03 13.64 -3.26
N HIS A 250 -2.97 13.13 -2.63
CA HIS A 250 -2.27 13.85 -1.56
C HIS A 250 -1.43 15.03 -2.05
N LYS A 251 -0.99 15.88 -1.11
CA LYS A 251 -0.03 16.96 -1.38
C LYS A 251 1.31 16.38 -1.82
N VAL A 252 2.03 17.08 -2.71
CA VAL A 252 3.36 16.66 -3.21
C VAL A 252 4.36 16.38 -2.07
N ILE A 253 4.26 17.12 -0.96
CA ILE A 253 5.12 16.95 0.22
C ILE A 253 4.97 15.56 0.86
N GLU A 254 3.79 14.96 0.80
CA GLU A 254 3.54 13.64 1.38
C GLU A 254 4.20 12.54 0.56
N TYR A 255 4.20 12.68 -0.77
CA TYR A 255 4.95 11.76 -1.64
C TYR A 255 6.45 11.86 -1.40
N LEU A 256 6.97 13.05 -1.04
CA LEU A 256 8.37 13.21 -0.64
C LEU A 256 8.65 12.50 0.70
N ARG A 257 7.76 12.61 1.69
CA ARG A 257 7.89 11.89 2.98
C ARG A 257 7.78 10.39 2.81
N PHE A 258 6.88 9.93 1.96
CA PHE A 258 6.79 8.52 1.63
C PHE A 258 8.05 8.03 0.91
N TRP A 259 8.61 8.83 -0.01
CA TRP A 259 9.91 8.51 -0.61
C TRP A 259 11.04 8.48 0.43
N ASN A 260 11.06 9.42 1.38
CA ASN A 260 11.97 9.41 2.53
C ASN A 260 11.87 8.08 3.31
N MET A 261 10.64 7.65 3.63
CA MET A 261 10.39 6.39 4.31
C MET A 261 10.83 5.17 3.50
N VAL A 262 10.57 5.14 2.18
CA VAL A 262 10.98 4.02 1.32
C VAL A 262 12.50 3.94 1.22
N GLN A 263 13.19 5.07 1.07
CA GLN A 263 14.65 5.10 1.09
C GLN A 263 15.20 4.59 2.41
N ARG A 264 14.66 5.07 3.54
CA ARG A 264 15.08 4.63 4.88
C ARG A 264 14.80 3.15 5.12
N TYR A 265 13.66 2.68 4.62
CA TYR A 265 13.29 1.26 4.65
C TYR A 265 14.24 0.39 3.83
N MET A 266 14.79 0.88 2.71
CA MET A 266 15.73 0.12 1.89
C MET A 266 17.18 0.22 2.37
N ASP A 267 17.52 1.27 3.11
CA ASP A 267 18.88 1.56 3.59
C ASP A 267 19.21 0.76 4.86
N ILE A 268 20.16 -0.17 4.74
CA ILE A 268 20.59 -1.03 5.86
C ILE A 268 21.44 -0.29 6.90
N SER A 269 21.95 0.90 6.59
CA SER A 269 22.71 1.72 7.54
C SER A 269 21.82 2.44 8.56
N LEU A 270 20.52 2.52 8.29
CA LEU A 270 19.54 3.22 9.11
C LEU A 270 18.47 2.26 9.65
N PRO A 271 17.89 2.56 10.83
CA PRO A 271 16.79 1.76 11.36
C PRO A 271 15.55 1.93 10.49
N LEU A 272 14.69 0.91 10.50
CA LEU A 272 13.37 0.93 9.87
C LEU A 272 12.57 2.20 10.28
N PRO A 273 11.72 2.75 9.40
CA PRO A 273 10.79 3.82 9.79
C PRO A 273 9.95 3.45 11.02
N ASP A 274 9.82 4.37 11.98
CA ASP A 274 9.05 4.13 13.20
C ASP A 274 7.57 4.38 12.96
N ILE A 275 6.88 3.34 12.48
CA ILE A 275 5.45 3.33 12.19
C ILE A 275 4.80 2.06 12.74
N LEU A 276 3.51 2.13 13.06
CA LEU A 276 2.76 1.01 13.65
C LEU A 276 2.90 -0.30 12.86
N VAL A 277 2.90 -0.22 11.52
CA VAL A 277 2.97 -1.38 10.62
C VAL A 277 4.32 -2.11 10.72
N LEU A 278 5.41 -1.37 10.93
CA LEU A 278 6.77 -1.92 11.02
C LEU A 278 7.18 -2.25 12.45
N GLU A 279 6.44 -1.83 13.47
CA GLU A 279 6.75 -2.14 14.88
C GLU A 279 7.13 -3.61 15.15
N PRO A 280 6.45 -4.63 14.58
CA PRO A 280 6.80 -6.04 14.78
C PRO A 280 8.03 -6.48 13.98
N ALA A 281 8.36 -5.75 12.92
CA ALA A 281 9.55 -5.97 12.11
C ALA A 281 10.80 -5.36 12.76
N ARG A 282 10.65 -4.29 13.56
CA ARG A 282 11.76 -3.65 14.28
C ARG A 282 12.55 -4.62 15.18
N GLN A 283 11.86 -5.56 15.82
CA GLN A 283 12.48 -6.59 16.68
C GLN A 283 13.22 -7.69 15.89
N ARG A 284 13.11 -7.71 14.57
CA ARG A 284 13.68 -8.74 13.68
C ARG A 284 14.71 -8.19 12.68
N ASP A 285 14.84 -6.86 12.58
CA ASP A 285 15.83 -6.20 11.73
C ASP A 285 17.10 -5.85 12.54
N PRO A 286 18.29 -6.37 12.17
CA PRO A 286 19.49 -6.23 13.01
C PRO A 286 19.94 -4.79 13.23
N THR A 287 19.87 -3.93 12.20
CA THR A 287 20.18 -2.49 12.36
C THR A 287 19.21 -1.81 13.30
N THR A 288 17.92 -2.10 13.18
CA THR A 288 16.89 -1.50 14.03
C THR A 288 16.99 -1.97 15.48
N ILE A 289 17.30 -3.24 15.73
CA ILE A 289 17.51 -3.77 17.08
C ILE A 289 18.65 -3.04 17.79
N ALA A 290 19.77 -2.83 17.11
CA ALA A 290 20.91 -2.09 17.66
C ALA A 290 20.52 -0.64 18.01
N TYR A 291 19.85 0.04 17.09
CA TYR A 291 19.39 1.41 17.28
C TYR A 291 18.37 1.54 18.43
N ASP A 292 17.37 0.66 18.49
CA ASP A 292 16.31 0.68 19.52
C ASP A 292 16.88 0.40 20.91
N LYS A 293 17.91 -0.46 21.01
CA LYS A 293 18.63 -0.73 22.26
C LYS A 293 19.42 0.48 22.74
N GLU A 294 20.06 1.22 21.83
CA GLU A 294 20.79 2.44 22.16
C GLU A 294 19.86 3.57 22.63
N HIS A 295 18.68 3.70 22.00
CA HIS A 295 17.72 4.78 22.28
C HIS A 295 16.65 4.39 23.30
N ASN A 296 16.73 3.18 23.88
CA ASN A 296 15.79 2.64 24.87
C ASN A 296 14.31 2.76 24.42
N ARG A 297 14.03 2.44 23.15
CA ARG A 297 12.69 2.57 22.55
C ARG A 297 11.75 1.46 23.05
N ASN A 298 10.53 1.81 23.45
CA ASN A 298 9.52 0.83 23.86
C ASN A 298 9.13 -0.06 22.65
N PRO A 299 9.30 -1.40 22.72
CA PRO A 299 8.98 -2.27 21.59
C PRO A 299 7.50 -2.32 21.18
N ARG A 300 6.58 -1.96 22.08
CA ARG A 300 5.11 -1.90 21.84
C ARG A 300 4.56 -0.47 21.82
N TYR A 301 5.40 0.51 21.49
CA TYR A 301 5.06 1.93 21.55
C TYR A 301 3.73 2.26 20.85
N TRP A 302 3.54 1.80 19.61
CA TRP A 302 2.32 2.10 18.85
C TRP A 302 1.16 1.17 19.19
N ARG A 303 1.43 -0.11 19.44
CA ARG A 303 0.39 -1.13 19.68
C ARG A 303 -0.37 -0.96 21.00
N ASP A 304 0.26 -0.34 22.00
CA ASP A 304 -0.35 -0.16 23.32
C ASP A 304 -1.23 1.09 23.41
N MET A 305 -1.20 1.95 22.39
CA MET A 305 -2.06 3.14 22.31
C MET A 305 -3.49 2.75 21.96
N THR A 306 -4.43 3.50 22.51
CA THR A 306 -5.82 3.50 22.03
C THR A 306 -5.91 4.14 20.64
N ASP A 307 -6.98 3.84 19.89
CA ASP A 307 -7.21 4.43 18.56
C ASP A 307 -7.26 5.97 18.62
N ASP A 308 -7.79 6.55 19.70
CA ASP A 308 -7.84 7.99 19.91
C ASP A 308 -6.46 8.59 20.20
N GLU A 309 -5.65 7.94 21.05
CA GLU A 309 -4.27 8.35 21.32
C GLU A 309 -3.41 8.26 20.06
N PHE A 310 -3.55 7.18 19.29
CA PHE A 310 -2.86 6.99 18.02
C PHE A 310 -3.17 8.14 17.05
N LYS A 311 -4.45 8.49 16.91
CA LYS A 311 -4.88 9.61 16.07
C LYS A 311 -4.30 10.94 16.53
N GLN A 312 -4.33 11.20 17.85
CA GLN A 312 -3.72 12.41 18.42
C GLN A 312 -2.21 12.45 18.13
N LYS A 313 -1.50 11.33 18.23
CA LYS A 313 -0.08 11.24 17.88
C LYS A 313 0.20 11.50 16.40
N MET A 314 -0.63 10.96 15.50
CA MET A 314 -0.51 11.27 14.08
C MET A 314 -0.72 12.77 13.80
N ASP A 315 -1.69 13.42 14.45
CA ASP A 315 -1.94 14.86 14.33
C ASP A 315 -0.77 15.70 14.88
N GLU A 316 -0.17 15.28 16.00
CA GLU A 316 1.02 15.92 16.58
C GLU A 316 2.21 15.84 15.63
N ILE A 317 2.43 14.66 15.04
CA ILE A 317 3.50 14.43 14.07
C ILE A 317 3.28 15.28 12.82
N GLU A 318 2.05 15.32 12.29
CA GLU A 318 1.73 16.15 11.13
C GLU A 318 2.07 17.62 11.41
N LYS A 319 1.65 18.13 12.58
CA LYS A 319 1.93 19.51 13.01
C LYS A 319 3.42 19.78 13.17
N ALA A 320 4.16 18.89 13.85
CA ALA A 320 5.60 19.04 14.07
C ALA A 320 6.38 19.06 12.74
N GLN A 321 5.95 18.24 11.78
CA GLN A 321 6.62 18.14 10.50
C GLN A 321 6.25 19.29 9.54
N LYS A 322 5.24 20.14 9.80
CA LYS A 322 4.87 21.26 8.90
C LYS A 322 6.03 22.19 8.55
N ASN A 323 6.92 22.42 9.50
CA ASN A 323 8.09 23.30 9.34
C ASN A 323 9.39 22.54 9.09
N THR A 324 9.33 21.21 8.98
CA THR A 324 10.50 20.36 8.78
C THR A 324 10.57 19.92 7.31
N PRO A 325 11.75 19.92 6.68
CA PRO A 325 11.93 19.35 5.34
C PRO A 325 11.44 17.90 5.28
N ALA A 326 10.77 17.53 4.18
CA ALA A 326 10.28 16.15 3.98
C ALA A 326 11.41 15.14 3.76
N THR A 327 12.54 15.57 3.21
CA THR A 327 13.75 14.77 2.96
C THR A 327 14.95 15.56 3.46
N GLY A 328 16.04 14.90 3.81
CA GLY A 328 17.30 15.58 4.11
C GLY A 328 18.06 16.00 2.85
N GLU A 329 19.36 16.20 3.01
CA GLU A 329 20.23 16.69 1.93
C GLU A 329 20.31 15.69 0.77
N PRO A 330 20.27 16.15 -0.50
CA PRO A 330 20.37 15.27 -1.65
C PRO A 330 21.72 14.54 -1.73
N ILE A 331 21.68 13.24 -2.02
CA ILE A 331 22.87 12.42 -2.26
C ILE A 331 23.16 12.39 -3.76
N ASP A 332 24.38 12.75 -4.16
CA ASP A 332 24.85 12.61 -5.54
C ASP A 332 25.34 11.18 -5.80
N ILE A 333 24.39 10.32 -6.17
CA ILE A 333 24.61 8.90 -6.46
C ILE A 333 25.63 8.63 -7.57
N PHE A 334 25.96 9.63 -8.40
CA PHE A 334 26.92 9.48 -9.50
C PHE A 334 28.36 9.70 -9.05
N LYS A 335 28.58 10.38 -7.93
CA LYS A 335 29.91 10.64 -7.37
C LYS A 335 30.28 9.71 -6.22
N GLY A 336 29.31 8.99 -5.64
CA GLY A 336 29.51 8.13 -4.48
C GLY A 336 29.27 8.85 -3.14
N PRO A 337 29.40 8.13 -2.02
CA PRO A 337 29.00 8.62 -0.68
C PRO A 337 29.81 9.83 -0.18
N ASP A 338 31.08 9.99 -0.58
CA ASP A 338 31.94 11.11 -0.16
C ASP A 338 31.66 12.45 -0.85
N SER A 339 30.63 12.51 -1.69
CA SER A 339 30.33 13.71 -2.49
C SER A 339 29.46 14.75 -1.78
N THR A 340 28.93 14.45 -0.59
CA THR A 340 28.30 15.47 0.24
C THR A 340 29.37 16.40 0.79
N ILE A 341 29.27 17.66 0.36
CA ILE A 341 30.22 18.73 0.62
C ILE A 341 30.50 18.86 2.13
N GLY A 342 31.73 18.58 2.57
CA GLY A 342 32.30 19.27 3.73
C GLY A 342 32.76 18.48 4.96
N LYS A 343 33.22 17.22 4.89
CA LYS A 343 34.11 16.71 5.96
C LYS A 343 35.56 17.12 5.70
N LYS A 344 35.89 18.38 6.01
CA LYS A 344 37.28 18.77 6.26
C LYS A 344 37.77 17.94 7.44
N HIS A 345 38.53 16.88 7.16
CA HIS A 345 39.42 16.26 8.14
C HIS A 345 40.33 17.37 8.70
N LYS A 346 39.99 17.90 9.88
CA LYS A 346 40.96 18.55 10.75
C LYS A 346 41.90 17.45 11.23
N SER A 347 42.89 17.13 10.40
CA SER A 347 44.11 16.49 10.86
C SER A 347 44.75 17.45 11.87
N ASN A 348 44.55 17.18 13.16
CA ASN A 348 45.32 17.80 14.24
C ASN A 348 46.82 17.59 13.96
N LYS A 349 47.47 18.62 13.42
CA LYS A 349 48.93 18.73 13.49
C LYS A 349 49.27 19.08 14.93
N LYS A 350 49.77 18.07 15.65
CA LYS A 350 50.61 18.26 16.84
C LYS A 350 51.68 19.32 16.54
N LYS A 351 51.79 20.31 17.41
CA LYS A 351 53.05 20.92 17.80
C LYS A 351 53.06 21.05 19.31
#